data_AF-A0A4P9WLM2-F1
#
_entry.id   AF-A0A4P9WLM2-F1
#
_cell.length_a   1.000
_cell.length_b   1.000
_cell.length_c   1.000
_cell.angle_alpha   90.00
_cell.angle_beta   90.00
_cell.angle_gamma   90.00
#
_symmetry.space_group_name_H-M   'P 1'
#
loop_
_entity.id
_entity.type
_entity.pdbx_description
1 polymer ?
#
loop_
_entity_poly.entity_id
_entity_poly.type
_entity_poly.pdbx_seq_one_letter_code
_entity_poly.pdbx_strand_id
1 'polypeptide(L)'
;LNARPLSTASPALARRRMVFEAQAESTISALTGKLNDDGLDRFELDFVETATWVKDLLLEMKHDAPKLQEQQKPFTPPPPTHAFCIQTNDRYTYDFSRPPPHNSKVNLHMRISDLGLSQEERHKLILLAGELYDPYKDVVVIERITQPRLQTKEAWDRARNRRDAQVIARDLIEAAK
;
A
#
# COMPACT_ATOMS: atom_id res chain seq x y z
N LEU A 1 18.24 8.31 44.14
CA LEU A 1 17.91 8.28 42.70
C LEU A 1 17.70 9.71 42.24
N ASN A 2 18.73 10.34 41.67
CA ASN A 2 18.68 11.75 41.25
C ASN A 2 18.17 11.84 39.82
N ALA A 3 16.92 12.26 39.64
CA ALA A 3 16.35 12.54 38.33
C ALA A 3 16.88 13.90 37.82
N ARG A 4 17.58 13.89 36.68
CA ARG A 4 17.95 15.11 35.96
C ARG A 4 16.74 15.65 35.20
N PRO A 5 16.45 16.96 35.24
CA PRO A 5 15.41 17.56 34.40
C PRO A 5 15.84 17.50 32.92
N LEU A 6 14.87 17.16 32.05
CA LEU A 6 15.02 17.18 30.60
C LEU A 6 15.27 18.62 30.13
N SER A 7 16.51 18.92 29.78
CA SER A 7 16.88 20.17 29.11
C SER A 7 16.82 19.97 27.59
N THR A 8 15.99 20.75 26.91
CA THR A 8 15.91 20.81 25.44
C THR A 8 16.97 21.74 24.82
N ALA A 9 17.82 22.35 25.63
CA ALA A 9 18.86 23.26 25.17
C ALA A 9 20.21 22.51 25.05
N SER A 10 20.36 21.69 24.01
CA SER A 10 21.70 21.42 23.46
C SER A 10 21.96 22.43 22.34
N PRO A 11 22.73 23.50 22.58
CA PRO A 11 23.01 24.52 21.56
C PRO A 11 23.80 23.97 20.35
N ALA A 12 24.36 22.76 20.44
CA ALA A 12 25.09 22.10 19.36
C ALA A 12 24.21 21.48 18.27
N LEU A 13 22.89 21.35 18.48
CA LEU A 13 21.96 20.76 17.52
C LEU A 13 20.79 21.69 17.14
N ALA A 14 20.90 22.98 17.44
CA ALA A 14 20.00 23.98 16.89
C ALA A 14 20.29 24.12 15.39
N ARG A 15 19.73 23.19 14.59
CA ARG A 15 19.55 23.41 13.15
C ARG A 15 18.86 24.76 13.03
N ARG A 16 19.53 25.71 12.39
CA ARG A 16 18.91 26.95 11.92
C ARG A 16 17.70 26.50 11.11
N ARG A 17 16.50 26.66 11.68
CA ARG A 17 15.26 26.56 10.91
C ARG A 17 15.43 27.66 9.87
N MET A 18 15.82 27.29 8.66
CA MET A 18 15.59 28.16 7.52
C MET A 18 14.07 28.24 7.44
N VAL A 19 13.53 29.28 8.05
CA VAL A 19 12.30 29.87 7.56
C VAL A 19 12.65 30.20 6.11
N PHE A 20 12.22 29.36 5.18
CA PHE A 20 12.06 29.81 3.81
C PHE A 20 11.02 30.92 3.93
N GLU A 21 11.47 32.15 4.13
CA GLU A 21 10.72 33.28 3.63
C GLU A 21 10.51 32.93 2.16
N ALA A 22 9.25 32.72 1.78
CA ALA A 22 8.87 32.70 0.38
C ALA A 22 9.27 34.06 -0.17
N GLN A 23 10.52 34.16 -0.65
CA GLN A 23 10.94 35.32 -1.41
C GLN A 23 9.98 35.38 -2.59
N ALA A 24 9.27 36.51 -2.68
CA ALA A 24 8.35 36.75 -3.78
C ALA A 24 9.10 36.45 -5.08
N GLU A 25 8.53 35.62 -5.95
CA GLU A 25 9.11 35.18 -7.24
C GLU A 25 9.67 36.35 -8.09
N SER A 26 9.28 37.58 -7.78
CA SER A 26 9.85 38.84 -8.26
C SER A 26 11.36 39.07 -8.06
N THR A 27 12.05 38.37 -7.17
CA THR A 27 13.53 38.50 -7.02
C THR A 27 14.33 37.57 -7.91
N ILE A 28 13.70 36.61 -8.57
CA ILE A 28 14.34 35.77 -9.59
C ILE A 28 14.30 36.58 -10.89
N SER A 29 15.46 37.11 -11.32
CA SER A 29 15.55 37.76 -12.63
C SER A 29 15.13 36.76 -13.70
N ALA A 30 14.12 37.12 -14.49
CA ALA A 30 13.68 36.29 -15.60
C ALA A 30 14.85 36.11 -16.58
N LEU A 31 15.14 34.86 -16.95
CA LEU A 31 16.19 34.53 -17.91
C LEU A 31 15.95 35.30 -19.21
N THR A 32 16.99 35.95 -19.72
CA THR A 32 16.90 36.80 -20.91
C THR A 32 16.76 36.02 -22.22
N GLY A 33 16.97 34.71 -22.19
CA GLY A 33 16.98 33.81 -23.35
C GLY A 33 18.23 33.97 -24.22
N LYS A 34 19.26 34.70 -23.74
CA LYS A 34 20.50 34.96 -24.48
C LYS A 34 21.62 34.13 -23.87
N LEU A 35 22.13 33.17 -24.64
CA LEU A 35 23.19 32.25 -24.20
C LEU A 35 24.44 32.94 -23.63
N ASN A 36 24.80 34.11 -24.17
CA ASN A 36 25.98 34.85 -23.73
C ASN A 36 25.80 35.57 -22.38
N ASP A 37 24.55 35.88 -22.00
CA ASP A 37 24.22 36.62 -20.77
C ASP A 37 23.74 35.65 -19.67
N ASP A 38 22.94 34.64 -20.02
CA ASP A 38 22.38 33.65 -19.08
C ASP A 38 23.25 32.39 -18.92
N GLY A 39 24.17 32.14 -19.86
CA GLY A 39 25.11 31.00 -19.85
C GLY A 39 24.53 29.66 -20.31
N LEU A 40 23.26 29.37 -20.03
CA LEU A 40 22.56 28.13 -20.40
C LEU A 40 21.16 28.45 -20.97
N ASP A 41 20.73 27.71 -21.99
CA ASP A 41 19.35 27.81 -22.51
C ASP A 41 18.36 27.17 -21.52
N ARG A 42 17.08 27.54 -21.62
CA ARG A 42 16.01 27.01 -20.75
C ARG A 42 15.95 25.48 -20.79
N PHE A 43 16.09 24.88 -21.97
CA PHE A 43 16.08 23.42 -22.11
C PHE A 43 17.28 22.77 -21.41
N GLU A 44 18.43 23.44 -21.38
CA GLU A 44 19.63 22.95 -20.71
C GLU A 44 19.48 23.07 -19.19
N LEU A 45 18.81 24.12 -18.69
CA LEU A 45 18.45 24.24 -17.28
C LEU A 45 17.48 23.15 -16.83
N ASP A 46 16.41 22.90 -17.58
CA ASP A 46 15.47 21.80 -17.30
C ASP A 46 16.20 20.44 -17.29
N PHE A 47 17.17 20.25 -18.19
CA PHE A 47 18.01 19.06 -18.23
C PHE A 47 18.91 18.95 -16.99
N VAL A 48 19.56 20.04 -16.58
CA VAL A 48 20.40 20.06 -15.37
C VAL A 48 19.56 19.80 -14.13
N GLU A 49 18.38 20.41 -14.01
CA GLU A 49 17.44 20.17 -12.91
C GLU A 49 17.06 18.69 -12.84
N THR A 50 16.66 18.11 -13.97
CA THR A 50 16.34 16.68 -14.07
C THR A 50 17.53 15.82 -13.67
N ALA A 51 18.75 16.16 -14.13
CA ALA A 51 19.97 15.45 -13.77
C ALA A 51 20.29 15.55 -12.28
N THR A 52 20.07 16.71 -11.66
CA THR A 52 20.23 16.88 -10.20
C THR A 52 19.19 16.06 -9.43
N TRP A 53 17.93 16.06 -9.87
CA TRP A 53 16.88 15.28 -9.23
C TRP A 53 17.16 13.78 -9.31
N VAL A 54 17.57 13.28 -10.47
CA VAL A 54 17.97 11.87 -10.64
C VAL A 54 19.18 11.54 -9.78
N LYS A 55 20.18 12.42 -9.70
CA LYS A 55 21.36 12.23 -8.85
C LYS A 55 20.95 12.11 -7.38
N ASP A 56 20.10 13.00 -6.89
CA ASP A 56 19.64 12.99 -5.49
C ASP A 56 18.84 11.73 -5.18
N LEU A 57 17.94 11.32 -6.09
CA LEU A 57 17.21 10.05 -5.97
C LEU A 57 18.16 8.84 -5.91
N LEU A 58 19.20 8.80 -6.76
CA LEU A 58 20.19 7.73 -6.75
C LEU A 58 21.01 7.72 -5.45
N LEU A 59 21.33 8.90 -4.90
CA LEU A 59 21.99 9.02 -3.61
C LEU A 59 21.09 8.54 -2.47
N GLU A 60 19.82 8.92 -2.46
CA GLU A 60 18.82 8.43 -1.51
C GLU A 60 18.70 6.90 -1.59
N MET A 61 18.52 6.35 -2.79
CA MET A 61 18.48 4.89 -2.99
C MET A 61 19.74 4.20 -2.46
N LYS A 62 20.92 4.77 -2.71
CA LYS A 62 22.19 4.22 -2.23
C LYS A 62 22.31 4.26 -0.71
N HIS A 63 21.86 5.35 -0.08
CA HIS A 63 21.97 5.54 1.38
C HIS A 63 20.85 4.86 2.18
N ASP A 64 19.68 4.66 1.56
CA ASP A 64 18.52 4.05 2.20
C ASP A 64 18.44 2.54 1.95
N ALA A 65 19.02 2.02 0.86
CA ALA A 65 19.13 0.58 0.63
C ALA A 65 19.63 -0.22 1.85
N PRO A 66 20.74 0.14 2.53
CA PRO A 66 21.18 -0.61 3.71
C PRO A 66 20.19 -0.51 4.87
N LYS A 67 19.56 0.65 5.08
CA LYS A 67 18.53 0.82 6.13
C LYS A 67 17.29 -0.03 5.87
N LEU A 68 16.90 -0.18 4.60
CA LEU A 68 15.80 -1.05 4.20
C LEU A 68 16.15 -2.53 4.34
N GLN A 69 17.40 -2.91 4.09
CA GLN A 69 17.87 -4.28 4.32
C GLN A 69 17.79 -4.66 5.81
N GLU A 70 18.09 -3.75 6.73
CA GLU A 70 17.93 -3.98 8.17
C GLU A 70 16.47 -4.22 8.59
N GLN A 71 15.52 -3.66 7.84
CA GLN A 71 14.08 -3.83 8.08
C GLN A 71 13.47 -5.01 7.31
N GLN A 72 14.24 -5.64 6.42
CA GLN A 72 13.76 -6.74 5.60
C GLN A 72 13.49 -7.96 6.49
N LYS A 73 12.23 -8.42 6.46
CA LYS A 73 11.87 -9.71 7.04
C LYS A 73 12.00 -10.78 5.94
N PRO A 74 12.70 -11.90 6.20
CA PRO A 74 12.77 -12.98 5.22
C PRO A 74 11.37 -13.51 4.94
N PHE A 75 11.08 -13.81 3.67
CA PHE A 75 9.82 -14.44 3.30
C PHE A 75 9.77 -15.84 3.88
N THR A 76 8.81 -16.08 4.76
CA THR A 76 8.49 -17.42 5.26
C THR A 76 7.23 -17.91 4.53
N PRO A 77 7.33 -18.99 3.73
CA PRO A 77 6.15 -19.54 3.09
C PRO A 77 5.14 -19.97 4.17
N PRO A 78 3.83 -19.71 3.95
CA PRO A 78 2.83 -20.12 4.91
C PRO A 78 2.82 -21.65 5.03
N PRO A 79 2.51 -22.18 6.22
CA PRO A 79 2.32 -23.62 6.38
C PRO A 79 1.15 -24.09 5.52
N PRO A 80 1.16 -25.35 5.06
CA PRO A 80 0.07 -25.92 4.24
C PRO A 80 -1.28 -25.98 4.98
N THR A 81 -1.30 -25.73 6.29
CA THR A 81 -2.52 -25.61 7.10
C THR A 81 -3.33 -24.35 6.80
N HIS A 82 -2.76 -23.36 6.09
CA HIS A 82 -3.46 -22.14 5.72
C HIS A 82 -4.19 -22.30 4.37
N ALA A 83 -5.40 -22.88 4.41
CA ALA A 83 -6.23 -23.11 3.22
C ALA A 83 -6.90 -21.84 2.64
N PHE A 84 -6.73 -20.68 3.28
CA PHE A 84 -7.36 -19.42 2.90
C PHE A 84 -6.36 -18.40 2.40
N CYS A 85 -6.65 -17.80 1.25
CA CYS A 85 -5.94 -16.64 0.73
C CYS A 85 -6.87 -15.43 0.73
N ILE A 86 -6.43 -14.32 1.33
CA ILE A 86 -7.18 -13.06 1.34
C ILE A 86 -6.51 -12.09 0.40
N GLN A 87 -7.24 -11.65 -0.62
CA GLN A 87 -6.80 -10.64 -1.56
C GLN A 87 -7.51 -9.32 -1.25
N THR A 88 -6.71 -8.29 -0.99
CA THR A 88 -7.15 -6.90 -0.91
C THR A 88 -6.55 -6.13 -2.08
N ASN A 89 -7.29 -5.18 -2.63
CA ASN A 89 -6.80 -4.34 -3.71
C ASN A 89 -6.57 -2.92 -3.19
N ASP A 90 -5.34 -2.44 -3.26
CA ASP A 90 -5.02 -1.04 -3.03
C ASP A 90 -4.91 -0.35 -4.39
N ARG A 91 -5.97 0.37 -4.77
CA ARG A 91 -5.94 1.19 -5.99
C ARG A 91 -5.41 2.57 -5.63
N TYR A 92 -4.17 2.83 -6.01
CA TYR A 92 -3.65 4.18 -6.11
C TYR A 92 -3.99 4.69 -7.52
N THR A 93 -5.09 5.43 -7.66
CA THR A 93 -5.28 6.25 -8.86
C THR A 93 -4.35 7.45 -8.74
N TYR A 94 -3.35 7.52 -9.62
CA TYR A 94 -2.42 8.67 -9.75
C TYR A 94 -3.10 9.91 -10.37
N ASP A 95 -4.37 10.14 -10.04
CA ASP A 95 -5.04 11.38 -10.37
C ASP A 95 -4.88 12.32 -9.17
N PHE A 96 -3.86 13.18 -9.20
CA PHE A 96 -3.62 14.16 -8.13
C PHE A 96 -4.74 15.20 -7.99
N SER A 97 -5.68 15.27 -8.95
CA SER A 97 -6.84 16.18 -8.86
C SER A 97 -7.98 15.62 -7.99
N ARG A 98 -7.98 14.31 -7.71
CA ARG A 98 -9.07 13.65 -6.97
C ARG A 98 -8.52 12.71 -5.90
N PRO A 99 -9.14 12.67 -4.71
CA PRO A 99 -8.80 11.64 -3.75
C PRO A 99 -9.04 10.24 -4.36
N PRO A 100 -8.21 9.24 -4.02
CA PRO A 100 -8.41 7.88 -4.50
C PRO A 100 -9.78 7.36 -4.07
N PRO A 101 -10.46 6.57 -4.92
CA PRO A 101 -11.79 6.04 -4.60
C PRO A 101 -11.70 5.08 -3.41
N HIS A 102 -12.67 5.17 -2.49
CA HIS A 102 -12.77 4.27 -1.34
C HIS A 102 -12.86 2.81 -1.77
N ASN A 103 -11.91 1.97 -1.35
CA ASN A 103 -11.90 0.55 -1.72
C ASN A 103 -11.99 -0.36 -0.50
N SER A 104 -13.20 -0.84 -0.21
CA SER A 104 -13.45 -1.81 0.86
C SER A 104 -13.50 -3.26 0.38
N LYS A 105 -13.20 -3.53 -0.89
CA LYS A 105 -13.34 -4.87 -1.49
C LYS A 105 -12.32 -5.85 -0.89
N VAL A 106 -12.82 -6.98 -0.42
CA VAL A 106 -12.05 -8.13 0.07
C VAL A 106 -12.52 -9.37 -0.68
N ASN A 107 -11.59 -10.10 -1.27
CA ASN A 107 -11.85 -11.41 -1.84
C ASN A 107 -11.18 -12.48 -0.96
N LEU A 108 -11.94 -13.47 -0.54
CA LEU A 108 -11.43 -14.65 0.13
C LEU A 108 -11.45 -15.81 -0.86
N HIS A 109 -10.28 -16.39 -1.10
CA HIS A 109 -10.09 -17.54 -1.96
C HIS A 109 -9.80 -18.76 -1.10
N MET A 110 -10.50 -19.86 -1.35
CA MET A 110 -10.23 -21.15 -0.72
C MET A 110 -10.18 -22.24 -1.78
N ARG A 111 -9.15 -23.09 -1.74
CA ARG A 111 -9.09 -24.27 -2.60
C ARG A 111 -9.77 -25.43 -1.91
N ILE A 112 -10.69 -26.12 -2.59
CA ILE A 112 -11.49 -27.17 -1.95
C ILE A 112 -10.64 -28.40 -1.61
N SER A 113 -9.69 -28.77 -2.48
CA SER A 113 -8.75 -29.88 -2.22
C SER A 113 -7.95 -29.73 -0.93
N ASP A 114 -7.68 -28.50 -0.51
CA ASP A 114 -6.78 -28.19 0.61
C ASP A 114 -7.52 -28.21 1.96
N LEU A 115 -8.85 -28.39 1.96
CA LEU A 115 -9.70 -28.41 3.16
C LEU A 115 -9.73 -29.78 3.87
N GLY A 116 -9.19 -30.84 3.24
CA GLY A 116 -9.16 -32.18 3.82
C GLY A 116 -10.54 -32.84 4.01
N LEU A 117 -11.53 -32.44 3.19
CA LEU A 117 -12.89 -32.98 3.23
C LEU A 117 -12.98 -34.34 2.54
N SER A 118 -13.94 -35.18 2.95
CA SER A 118 -14.26 -36.42 2.24
C SER A 118 -14.83 -36.13 0.84
N GLN A 119 -14.89 -37.15 -0.04
CA GLN A 119 -15.44 -36.96 -1.39
C GLN A 119 -16.91 -36.52 -1.37
N GLU A 120 -17.71 -37.03 -0.41
CA GLU A 120 -19.12 -36.67 -0.25
C GLU A 120 -19.27 -35.24 0.28
N GLU A 121 -18.51 -34.88 1.31
CA GLU A 121 -18.48 -33.51 1.88
C GLU A 121 -18.01 -32.49 0.85
N ARG A 122 -16.99 -32.84 0.05
CA ARG A 122 -16.49 -32.00 -1.05
C ARG A 122 -17.58 -31.76 -2.09
N HIS A 123 -18.30 -32.81 -2.50
CA HIS A 123 -19.40 -32.67 -3.44
C HIS A 123 -20.51 -31.77 -2.88
N LYS A 124 -20.88 -31.97 -1.60
CA LYS A 124 -21.85 -31.12 -0.90
C LYS A 124 -21.39 -29.66 -0.82
N LEU A 125 -20.12 -29.40 -0.53
CA LEU A 125 -19.56 -28.05 -0.52
C LEU A 125 -19.64 -27.39 -1.90
N ILE A 126 -19.32 -28.12 -2.97
CA ILE A 126 -19.43 -27.62 -4.35
C ILE A 126 -20.88 -27.21 -4.67
N LEU A 127 -21.85 -28.04 -4.28
CA LEU A 127 -23.27 -27.73 -4.46
C LEU A 127 -23.72 -26.51 -3.65
N LEU A 128 -23.25 -26.37 -2.41
CA LEU A 128 -23.55 -25.22 -1.55
C LEU A 128 -22.89 -23.92 -2.04
N ALA A 129 -21.67 -24.00 -2.58
CA ALA A 129 -20.95 -22.85 -3.12
C ALA A 129 -21.57 -22.31 -4.41
N GLY A 130 -22.18 -23.18 -5.23
CA GLY A 130 -22.88 -22.79 -6.45
C GLY A 130 -22.00 -21.96 -7.40
N GLU A 131 -22.45 -20.75 -7.73
CA GLU A 131 -21.73 -19.83 -8.63
C GLU A 131 -20.41 -19.31 -8.07
N LEU A 132 -20.18 -19.44 -6.75
CA LEU A 132 -18.93 -19.00 -6.13
C LEU A 132 -17.77 -19.96 -6.44
N TYR A 133 -18.05 -21.16 -6.95
CA TYR A 133 -17.06 -22.18 -7.27
C TYR A 133 -16.59 -22.10 -8.72
N ASP A 134 -15.27 -22.04 -8.92
CA ASP A 134 -14.63 -22.19 -10.22
C ASP A 134 -14.14 -23.66 -10.41
N PRO A 135 -14.80 -24.46 -11.28
CA PRO A 135 -14.46 -25.86 -11.48
C PRO A 135 -13.10 -26.06 -12.16
N TYR A 136 -12.58 -25.07 -12.88
CA TYR A 136 -11.28 -25.20 -13.56
C TYR A 136 -10.10 -25.02 -12.59
N LYS A 137 -10.29 -24.21 -11.54
CA LYS A 137 -9.24 -23.89 -10.56
C LYS A 137 -9.41 -24.62 -9.23
N ASP A 138 -10.56 -25.25 -9.01
CA ASP A 138 -10.97 -25.84 -7.74
C ASP A 138 -11.00 -24.82 -6.59
N VAL A 139 -11.37 -23.58 -6.88
CA VAL A 139 -11.36 -22.47 -5.93
C VAL A 139 -12.75 -21.90 -5.75
N VAL A 140 -13.14 -21.69 -4.50
CA VAL A 140 -14.31 -20.88 -4.14
C VAL A 140 -13.85 -19.46 -3.84
N VAL A 141 -14.54 -18.47 -4.43
CA VAL A 141 -14.25 -17.05 -4.23
C VAL A 141 -15.43 -16.38 -3.52
N ILE A 142 -15.18 -15.87 -2.31
CA ILE A 142 -16.16 -15.11 -1.54
C ILE A 142 -15.77 -13.63 -1.62
N GLU A 143 -16.58 -12.84 -2.31
CA GLU A 143 -16.39 -11.40 -2.44
C GLU A 143 -17.25 -10.64 -1.42
N ARG A 144 -16.64 -9.67 -0.73
CA ARG A 144 -17.33 -8.72 0.15
C ARG A 144 -16.89 -7.29 -0.12
N ILE A 145 -17.88 -6.41 -0.28
CA ILE A 145 -17.70 -4.98 -0.50
C ILE A 145 -18.71 -4.21 0.33
N THR A 146 -18.26 -3.13 0.97
CA THR A 146 -19.15 -2.24 1.73
C THR A 146 -19.88 -1.33 0.76
N GLN A 147 -21.20 -1.28 0.88
CA GLN A 147 -22.03 -0.42 0.05
C GLN A 147 -21.65 1.06 0.24
N PRO A 148 -21.69 1.90 -0.81
CA PRO A 148 -21.32 3.32 -0.74
C PRO A 148 -22.00 4.11 0.38
N ARG A 149 -23.26 3.78 0.70
CA ARG A 149 -24.05 4.47 1.73
C ARG A 149 -23.60 4.20 3.17
N LEU A 150 -22.86 3.11 3.41
CA LEU A 150 -22.43 2.67 4.74
C LEU A 150 -20.92 2.81 4.92
N GLN A 151 -20.25 3.51 4.00
CA GLN A 151 -18.81 3.70 4.07
C GLN A 151 -18.47 4.54 5.30
N THR A 152 -17.56 4.02 6.11
CA THR A 152 -17.06 4.72 7.30
C THR A 152 -15.62 5.12 7.07
N LYS A 153 -14.70 4.22 7.43
CA LYS A 153 -13.26 4.34 7.20
C LYS A 153 -12.80 3.06 6.52
N GLU A 154 -12.04 3.20 5.46
CA GLU A 154 -11.62 2.09 4.59
C GLU A 154 -10.99 0.93 5.36
N ALA A 155 -10.08 1.21 6.29
CA ALA A 155 -9.46 0.20 7.13
C ALA A 155 -10.47 -0.59 7.99
N TRP A 156 -11.49 0.08 8.53
CA TRP A 156 -12.54 -0.54 9.32
C TRP A 156 -13.48 -1.37 8.46
N ASP A 157 -13.90 -0.83 7.33
CA ASP A 157 -14.77 -1.49 6.36
C ASP A 157 -14.10 -2.76 5.81
N ARG A 158 -12.81 -2.72 5.47
CA ARG A 158 -12.04 -3.90 5.06
C ARG A 158 -11.93 -4.94 6.16
N ALA A 159 -11.65 -4.51 7.41
CA ALA A 159 -11.55 -5.43 8.54
C ALA A 159 -12.88 -6.14 8.81
N ARG A 160 -14.01 -5.42 8.69
CA ARG A 160 -15.35 -5.98 8.78
C ARG A 160 -15.63 -6.95 7.64
N ASN A 161 -15.45 -6.54 6.38
CA ASN A 161 -15.69 -7.39 5.21
C ASN A 161 -14.84 -8.67 5.24
N ARG A 162 -13.60 -8.58 5.75
CA ARG A 162 -12.74 -9.73 5.98
C ARG A 162 -13.35 -10.71 7.00
N ARG A 163 -13.82 -10.21 8.15
CA ARG A 163 -14.47 -11.06 9.16
C ARG A 163 -15.73 -11.71 8.61
N ASP A 164 -16.57 -10.92 7.94
CA ASP A 164 -17.82 -11.41 7.35
C ASP A 164 -17.52 -12.52 6.32
N ALA A 165 -16.54 -12.33 5.43
CA ALA A 165 -16.11 -13.34 4.48
C ALA A 165 -15.60 -14.64 5.16
N GLN A 166 -14.86 -14.51 6.27
CA GLN A 166 -14.39 -15.66 7.05
C GLN A 166 -15.52 -16.42 7.72
N VAL A 167 -16.52 -15.72 8.27
CA VAL A 167 -17.71 -16.34 8.87
C VAL A 167 -18.46 -17.16 7.82
N ILE A 168 -18.72 -16.59 6.65
CA ILE A 168 -19.41 -17.31 5.57
C ILE A 168 -18.62 -18.52 5.08
N ALA A 169 -17.30 -18.38 4.91
CA ALA A 169 -16.46 -19.51 4.53
C ALA A 169 -16.55 -20.65 5.57
N ARG A 170 -16.55 -20.29 6.86
CA ARG A 170 -16.70 -21.25 7.94
C ARG A 170 -18.07 -21.92 7.94
N ASP A 171 -19.14 -21.14 7.79
CA ASP A 171 -20.52 -21.64 7.76
C ASP A 171 -20.73 -22.60 6.58
N LEU A 172 -20.14 -22.31 5.40
CA LEU A 172 -20.15 -23.20 4.24
C LEU A 172 -19.43 -24.53 4.53
N ILE A 173 -18.27 -24.47 5.18
CA ILE A 173 -17.51 -25.68 5.55
C ILE A 173 -18.24 -26.50 6.61
N GLU A 174 -18.82 -25.85 7.62
CA GLU A 174 -19.60 -26.52 8.66
C GLU A 174 -20.89 -27.14 8.10
N ALA A 175 -21.56 -26.47 7.17
CA ALA A 175 -22.73 -27.01 6.49
C ALA A 175 -22.41 -28.17 5.54
N ALA A 176 -21.17 -28.26 5.03
CA ALA A 176 -20.73 -29.32 4.12
C ALA A 176 -20.26 -30.59 4.84
N LYS A 177 -19.83 -30.48 6.09
CA LYS A 177 -19.66 -31.63 7.00
C LYS A 177 -21.02 -32.25 7.34
#